data_AF-A0A9C6YDU3-F1
#
_entry.id   AF-A0A9C6YDU3-F1
#
_cell.length_a   1.000
_cell.length_b   1.000
_cell.length_c   1.000
_cell.angle_alpha   90.00
_cell.angle_beta   90.00
_cell.angle_gamma   90.00
#
_symmetry.space_group_name_H-M   'P 1'
#
loop_
_entity.id
_entity.type
_entity.pdbx_description
1 polymer ?
#
loop_
_entity_poly.entity_id
_entity_poly.type
_entity_poly.pdbx_seq_one_letter_code
_entity_poly.pdbx_strand_id
1 'polypeptide(L)'
;VFWNGHEPTQGQYYFGGRYDLVRFIKLVQQAGLYVHLRIGPYVCAEWNFGGFPVWLKYVPGISFRTDNGPFKAAMEKFTDKIVSMMKAERLYESQGGPIILSQIENEFGPVEYYEGSPARAYTNWAAQMAVGLNTGVPWVMCKQDDAPDPVINTCNGFYCDWFSPNKAYKPKMWTEAWTGWFTGFGGPVPSRPVEDMAYAVASFIQTGGSFINYYMYHGGTNFG
;
A
#
# COMPACT_ATOMS: atom_id res chain seq x y z
N VAL A 1 4.82 2.63 2.73
CA VAL A 1 6.22 3.12 2.84
C VAL A 1 6.21 4.54 2.33
N PHE A 2 6.84 5.50 3.01
CA PHE A 2 6.72 6.92 2.65
C PHE A 2 7.94 7.40 1.85
N TRP A 3 7.87 7.35 0.52
CA TRP A 3 9.01 7.63 -0.36
C TRP A 3 9.62 9.02 -0.13
N ASN A 4 8.81 10.07 -0.05
CA ASN A 4 9.28 11.43 0.20
C ASN A 4 10.14 11.60 1.46
N GLY A 5 9.86 10.85 2.54
CA GLY A 5 10.67 10.85 3.74
C GLY A 5 11.94 10.01 3.61
N HIS A 6 11.91 8.95 2.80
CA HIS A 6 13.05 8.09 2.55
C HIS A 6 14.00 8.60 1.47
N GLU A 7 13.58 9.52 0.60
CA GLU A 7 14.41 10.13 -0.45
C GLU A 7 14.10 11.64 -0.56
N PRO A 8 14.45 12.44 0.47
CA PRO A 8 14.13 13.87 0.51
C PRO A 8 14.81 14.66 -0.62
N THR A 9 15.94 14.15 -1.11
CA THR A 9 16.66 14.66 -2.30
C THR A 9 16.95 13.48 -3.21
N GLN A 10 16.86 13.68 -4.52
CA GLN A 10 17.06 12.62 -5.51
C GLN A 10 18.41 11.90 -5.29
N GLY A 11 18.35 10.58 -5.11
CA GLY A 11 19.49 9.70 -4.84
C GLY A 11 20.02 9.69 -3.41
N GLN A 12 19.53 10.56 -2.53
CA GLN A 12 19.96 10.67 -1.13
C GLN A 12 18.92 10.05 -0.21
N TYR A 13 19.21 8.85 0.30
CA TYR A 13 18.26 8.07 1.07
C TYR A 13 18.40 8.26 2.58
N TYR A 14 17.27 8.25 3.29
CA TYR A 14 17.19 8.34 4.74
C TYR A 14 16.36 7.19 5.34
N PHE A 15 17.01 6.37 6.16
CA PHE A 15 16.40 5.27 6.93
C PHE A 15 16.81 5.33 8.42
N GLY A 16 17.02 6.53 8.95
CA GLY A 16 17.35 6.76 10.35
C GLY A 16 16.14 7.17 11.19
N GLY A 17 16.30 7.18 12.51
CA GLY A 17 15.30 7.71 13.45
C GLY A 17 13.92 7.07 13.26
N ARG A 18 12.88 7.91 13.12
CA ARG A 18 11.49 7.45 12.90
C ARG A 18 11.26 6.83 11.50
N TYR A 19 12.22 6.97 10.59
CA TYR A 19 12.19 6.39 9.24
C TYR A 19 13.02 5.11 9.13
N ASP A 20 13.48 4.53 10.25
CA ASP A 20 14.13 3.22 10.25
C ASP A 20 13.10 2.09 10.07
N LEU A 21 12.72 1.87 8.80
CA LEU A 21 11.73 0.89 8.39
C LEU A 21 12.15 -0.55 8.74
N VAL A 22 13.43 -0.87 8.57
CA VAL A 22 13.98 -2.20 8.88
C VAL A 22 13.85 -2.48 10.37
N ARG A 23 14.25 -1.52 11.21
CA ARG A 23 14.09 -1.65 12.66
C ARG A 23 12.63 -1.82 13.06
N PHE A 24 11.72 -1.05 12.48
CA PHE A 24 10.29 -1.19 12.75
C PHE A 24 9.80 -2.62 12.45
N ILE A 25 10.11 -3.16 11.27
CA ILE A 25 9.68 -4.50 10.87
C ILE A 25 10.33 -5.59 11.75
N LYS A 26 11.60 -5.43 12.12
CA LYS A 26 12.28 -6.33 13.07
C LYS A 26 11.62 -6.33 14.45
N LEU A 27 11.12 -5.18 14.93
CA LEU A 27 10.36 -5.13 16.18
C LEU A 27 9.03 -5.88 16.07
N VAL A 28 8.34 -5.79 14.92
CA VAL A 28 7.13 -6.58 14.66
C VAL A 28 7.44 -8.09 14.68
N GLN A 29 8.55 -8.50 14.06
CA GLN A 29 9.02 -9.89 14.10
C GLN A 29 9.35 -10.36 15.52
N GLN A 30 10.04 -9.53 16.32
CA GLN A 30 10.37 -9.84 17.71
C GLN A 30 9.11 -10.01 18.57
N ALA A 31 8.04 -9.30 18.25
CA ALA A 31 6.74 -9.47 18.88
C ALA A 31 5.94 -10.69 18.38
N GLY A 32 6.47 -11.47 17.43
CA GLY A 32 5.81 -12.65 16.86
C GLY A 32 4.65 -12.32 15.92
N LEU A 33 4.62 -11.11 15.36
CA LEU A 33 3.58 -10.65 14.44
C LEU A 33 4.07 -10.64 12.99
N TYR A 34 3.12 -10.72 12.05
CA TYR A 34 3.38 -10.56 10.62
C TYR A 34 3.17 -9.11 10.14
N VAL A 35 3.68 -8.80 8.95
CA VAL A 35 3.63 -7.50 8.29
C VAL A 35 2.99 -7.62 6.92
N HIS A 36 2.01 -6.76 6.65
CA HIS A 36 1.57 -6.41 5.29
C HIS A 36 2.28 -5.11 4.88
N LEU A 37 3.31 -5.20 4.04
CA LEU A 37 4.14 -4.06 3.65
C LEU A 37 3.55 -3.35 2.43
N ARG A 38 2.78 -2.29 2.67
CA ARG A 38 2.21 -1.46 1.60
C ARG A 38 3.28 -0.52 1.06
N ILE A 39 3.93 -0.87 -0.06
CA ILE A 39 5.09 -0.13 -0.58
C ILE A 39 4.64 1.13 -1.33
N GLY A 40 3.60 1.03 -2.16
CA GLY A 40 3.10 2.13 -2.98
C GLY A 40 3.75 2.15 -4.37
N PRO A 41 4.43 3.24 -4.79
CA PRO A 41 4.97 4.28 -3.93
C PRO A 41 4.05 5.49 -3.72
N TYR A 42 2.98 5.62 -4.52
CA TYR A 42 1.82 6.42 -4.11
C TYR A 42 1.12 5.68 -2.97
N VAL A 43 0.88 6.36 -1.86
CA VAL A 43 0.25 5.76 -0.67
C VAL A 43 -1.00 6.49 -0.19
N CYS A 44 -1.33 7.65 -0.77
CA CYS A 44 -2.37 8.53 -0.26
C CYS A 44 -2.11 8.90 1.23
N ALA A 45 -2.74 8.16 2.14
CA ALA A 45 -2.48 8.09 3.59
C ALA A 45 -2.58 9.42 4.32
N GLU A 46 -3.31 10.39 3.77
CA GLU A 46 -3.35 11.78 4.26
C GLU A 46 -1.94 12.34 4.50
N TRP A 47 -0.99 11.86 3.69
CA TRP A 47 0.42 12.15 3.83
C TRP A 47 0.86 13.12 2.75
N ASN A 48 1.85 13.95 3.07
CA ASN A 48 2.31 15.02 2.19
C ASN A 48 2.57 14.50 0.76
N PHE A 49 1.92 15.14 -0.21
CA PHE A 49 2.00 14.81 -1.65
C PHE A 49 1.75 13.32 -1.99
N GLY A 50 0.93 12.63 -1.19
CA GLY A 50 0.58 11.22 -1.39
C GLY A 50 1.77 10.25 -1.24
N GLY A 51 2.86 10.71 -0.62
CA GLY A 51 4.11 9.97 -0.48
C GLY A 51 5.16 10.26 -1.55
N PHE A 52 4.82 10.98 -2.63
CA PHE A 52 5.82 11.31 -3.66
C PHE A 52 6.82 12.37 -3.17
N PRO A 53 8.12 12.22 -3.47
CA PRO A 53 9.07 13.31 -3.27
C PRO A 53 8.74 14.50 -4.18
N VAL A 54 8.82 15.73 -3.66
CA VAL A 54 8.50 16.94 -4.45
C VAL A 54 9.45 17.11 -5.64
N TRP A 55 10.73 16.76 -5.50
CA TRP A 55 11.71 16.82 -6.59
C TRP A 55 11.29 15.96 -7.79
N LEU A 56 10.51 14.89 -7.57
CA LEU A 56 10.06 14.00 -8.63
C LEU A 56 9.23 14.76 -9.67
N LYS A 57 8.42 15.75 -9.24
CA LYS A 57 7.58 16.56 -10.14
C LYS A 57 8.39 17.35 -11.18
N TYR A 58 9.66 17.62 -10.90
CA TYR A 58 10.53 18.42 -11.77
C TYR A 58 11.43 17.58 -12.67
N VAL A 59 11.30 16.25 -12.64
CA VAL A 59 11.97 15.37 -13.59
C VAL A 59 11.43 15.67 -15.01
N PRO A 60 12.30 15.91 -16.01
CA PRO A 60 11.85 16.23 -17.37
C PRO A 60 10.90 15.18 -17.94
N GLY A 61 9.77 15.64 -18.48
CA GLY A 61 8.78 14.78 -19.14
C GLY A 61 7.98 13.87 -18.20
N ILE A 62 8.01 14.11 -16.87
CA ILE A 62 7.29 13.26 -15.93
C ILE A 62 5.78 13.51 -15.93
N SER A 63 5.02 12.42 -15.87
CA SER A 63 3.59 12.43 -15.58
C SER A 63 3.30 11.30 -14.59
N PHE A 64 2.62 11.62 -13.49
CA PHE A 64 2.46 10.69 -12.39
C PHE A 64 1.34 9.70 -12.66
N ARG A 65 1.53 8.47 -12.18
CA ARG A 65 0.50 7.40 -12.12
C ARG A 65 -0.17 7.18 -13.48
N THR A 66 0.64 7.10 -14.53
CA THR A 66 0.20 6.81 -15.89
C THR A 66 1.36 6.13 -16.64
N ASP A 67 1.13 5.68 -17.87
CA ASP A 67 2.17 5.02 -18.67
C ASP A 67 3.21 6.03 -19.18
N ASN A 68 4.09 6.44 -18.28
CA ASN A 68 5.09 7.46 -18.48
C ASN A 68 6.48 6.90 -18.12
N GLY A 69 7.40 6.87 -19.08
CA GLY A 69 8.74 6.31 -18.91
C GLY A 69 9.51 6.87 -17.70
N PRO A 70 9.64 8.21 -17.55
CA PRO A 70 10.30 8.81 -16.39
C PRO A 70 9.69 8.39 -15.05
N PHE A 71 8.36 8.38 -14.94
CA PHE A 71 7.67 7.96 -13.72
C PHE A 71 7.86 6.48 -13.42
N LYS A 72 7.70 5.62 -14.43
CA LYS A 72 7.89 4.16 -14.31
C LYS A 72 9.30 3.82 -13.83
N ALA A 73 10.32 4.42 -14.42
CA ALA A 73 11.72 4.22 -14.01
C ALA A 73 11.98 4.66 -12.56
N ALA A 74 11.41 5.81 -12.15
CA ALA A 74 11.57 6.30 -10.79
C ALA A 74 10.85 5.41 -9.76
N MET A 75 9.61 5.01 -10.06
CA MET A 75 8.81 4.10 -9.23
C MET A 75 9.45 2.73 -9.09
N GLU A 76 9.91 2.14 -10.19
CA GLU A 76 10.61 0.85 -10.19
C GLU A 76 11.88 0.92 -9.35
N LYS A 77 12.72 1.94 -9.55
CA LYS A 77 13.95 2.14 -8.78
C LYS A 77 13.69 2.20 -7.26
N PHE A 78 12.67 2.95 -6.83
CA PHE A 78 12.35 3.02 -5.41
C PHE A 78 11.74 1.72 -4.88
N THR A 79 10.86 1.09 -5.64
CA THR A 79 10.22 -0.18 -5.25
C THR A 79 11.27 -1.29 -5.12
N ASP A 80 12.15 -1.43 -6.11
CA ASP A 80 13.27 -2.38 -6.08
C ASP A 80 14.19 -2.12 -4.89
N LYS A 81 14.52 -0.85 -4.60
CA LYS A 81 15.32 -0.52 -3.42
C LYS A 81 14.68 -1.04 -2.12
N ILE A 82 13.39 -0.80 -1.92
CA ILE A 82 12.69 -1.26 -0.72
C ILE A 82 12.65 -2.79 -0.66
N VAL A 83 12.31 -3.47 -1.76
CA VAL A 83 12.27 -4.93 -1.81
C VAL A 83 13.66 -5.53 -1.55
N SER A 84 14.71 -5.00 -2.20
CA SER A 84 16.09 -5.43 -2.02
C SER A 84 16.57 -5.23 -0.58
N MET A 85 16.21 -4.13 0.08
CA MET A 85 16.50 -3.93 1.50
C MET A 85 15.80 -4.96 2.39
N MET A 86 14.50 -5.24 2.15
CA MET A 86 13.77 -6.25 2.92
C MET A 86 14.37 -7.65 2.71
N LYS A 87 14.79 -7.98 1.48
CA LYS A 87 15.43 -9.26 1.15
C LYS A 87 16.79 -9.43 1.80
N ALA A 88 17.63 -8.40 1.79
CA ALA A 88 18.95 -8.40 2.41
C ALA A 88 18.86 -8.68 3.91
N GLU A 89 17.81 -8.17 4.55
CA GLU A 89 17.51 -8.38 5.97
C GLU A 89 16.67 -9.64 6.25
N ARG A 90 16.38 -10.44 5.21
CA ARG A 90 15.57 -11.67 5.27
C ARG A 90 14.19 -11.46 5.90
N LEU A 91 13.55 -10.33 5.58
CA LEU A 91 12.29 -9.93 6.20
C LEU A 91 11.04 -10.45 5.50
N TYR A 92 11.15 -11.04 4.31
CA TYR A 92 10.03 -11.77 3.70
C TYR A 92 9.81 -13.11 4.38
N GLU A 93 8.55 -13.53 4.52
CA GLU A 93 8.18 -14.79 5.16
C GLU A 93 8.80 -16.00 4.45
N SER A 94 8.91 -15.94 3.12
CA SER A 94 9.66 -16.90 2.30
C SER A 94 11.14 -17.08 2.70
N GLN A 95 11.70 -16.16 3.49
CA GLN A 95 13.07 -16.17 4.01
C GLN A 95 13.15 -16.39 5.53
N GLY A 96 12.00 -16.58 6.20
CA GLY A 96 11.83 -16.67 7.65
C GLY A 96 11.49 -15.33 8.34
N GLY A 97 11.18 -14.29 7.57
CA GLY A 97 10.83 -12.96 8.08
C GLY A 97 9.33 -12.74 8.34
N PRO A 98 8.92 -11.56 8.82
CA PRO A 98 7.52 -11.30 9.15
C PRO A 98 6.65 -10.84 7.96
N ILE A 99 7.22 -10.45 6.81
CA ILE A 99 6.43 -9.84 5.73
C ILE A 99 5.71 -10.93 4.92
N ILE A 100 4.38 -10.98 5.03
CA ILE A 100 3.52 -11.98 4.37
C ILE A 100 2.80 -11.45 3.12
N LEU A 101 2.73 -10.14 2.96
CA LEU A 101 1.99 -9.47 1.88
C LEU A 101 2.71 -8.18 1.50
N SER A 102 2.69 -7.83 0.22
CA SER A 102 3.15 -6.52 -0.25
C SER A 102 2.08 -5.84 -1.11
N GLN A 103 1.97 -4.51 -1.05
CA GLN A 103 1.07 -3.75 -1.95
C GLN A 103 1.87 -2.88 -2.91
N ILE A 104 1.52 -2.94 -4.20
CA ILE A 104 1.95 -2.00 -5.23
C ILE A 104 0.81 -1.04 -5.56
N GLU A 105 1.12 0.23 -5.81
CA GLU A 105 0.14 1.32 -5.95
C GLU A 105 -0.80 1.46 -4.72
N ASN A 106 -1.75 2.39 -4.79
CA ASN A 106 -2.81 2.56 -3.81
C ASN A 106 -4.06 3.17 -4.44
N GLU A 107 -5.17 2.42 -4.43
CA GLU A 107 -6.48 2.86 -4.94
C GLU A 107 -6.41 3.46 -6.36
N PHE A 108 -5.74 2.76 -7.28
CA PHE A 108 -5.55 3.26 -8.63
C PHE A 108 -6.74 2.97 -9.56
N GLY A 109 -7.57 1.96 -9.29
CA GLY A 109 -8.70 1.59 -10.15
C GLY A 109 -9.66 2.74 -10.49
N PRO A 110 -10.07 3.60 -9.53
CA PRO A 110 -10.86 4.79 -9.86
C PRO A 110 -10.13 5.75 -10.80
N VAL A 111 -8.82 5.96 -10.62
CA VAL A 111 -8.02 6.81 -11.51
C VAL A 111 -7.93 6.18 -12.89
N GLU A 112 -7.68 4.88 -12.97
CA GLU A 112 -7.66 4.14 -14.22
C GLU A 112 -8.96 4.28 -15.01
N TYR A 113 -10.11 4.18 -14.33
CA TYR A 113 -11.41 4.32 -14.98
C TYR A 113 -11.56 5.66 -15.71
N TYR A 114 -11.08 6.76 -15.12
CA TYR A 114 -11.16 8.09 -15.72
C TYR A 114 -10.10 8.33 -16.80
N GLU A 115 -8.89 7.81 -16.61
CA GLU A 115 -7.74 8.05 -17.50
C GLU A 115 -7.68 7.08 -18.70
N GLY A 116 -8.40 5.96 -18.64
CA GLY A 116 -8.59 5.04 -19.76
C GLY A 116 -7.33 4.21 -20.10
N SER A 117 -7.08 4.02 -21.41
CA SER A 117 -6.11 3.03 -21.88
C SER A 117 -4.66 3.24 -21.41
N PRO A 118 -4.11 4.47 -21.28
CA PRO A 118 -2.75 4.66 -20.75
C PRO A 118 -2.64 4.23 -19.29
N ALA A 119 -3.68 4.49 -18.48
CA ALA A 119 -3.69 4.06 -17.09
C ALA A 119 -3.79 2.53 -16.96
N ARG A 120 -4.55 1.87 -17.84
CA ARG A 120 -4.58 0.40 -17.88
C ARG A 120 -3.23 -0.23 -18.24
N ALA A 121 -2.50 0.38 -19.18
CA ALA A 121 -1.15 -0.05 -19.51
C ALA A 121 -0.21 0.08 -18.30
N TYR A 122 -0.35 1.18 -17.54
CA TYR A 122 0.37 1.39 -16.29
C TYR A 122 -0.02 0.38 -15.20
N THR A 123 -1.30 0.07 -14.99
CA THR A 123 -1.76 -0.96 -14.04
C THR A 123 -1.10 -2.30 -14.32
N ASN A 124 -1.12 -2.75 -15.58
CA ASN A 124 -0.49 -4.00 -15.99
C ASN A 124 1.03 -3.98 -15.76
N TRP A 125 1.69 -2.89 -16.14
CA TRP A 125 3.13 -2.73 -15.91
C TRP A 125 3.47 -2.76 -14.41
N ALA A 126 2.74 -2.03 -13.56
CA ALA A 126 3.02 -1.94 -12.14
C ALA A 126 2.88 -3.30 -11.45
N ALA A 127 1.84 -4.05 -11.79
CA ALA A 127 1.63 -5.41 -11.30
C ALA A 127 2.75 -6.36 -11.76
N GLN A 128 3.12 -6.33 -13.05
CA GLN A 128 4.18 -7.17 -13.60
C GLN A 128 5.55 -6.84 -12.98
N MET A 129 5.89 -5.56 -12.85
CA MET A 129 7.12 -5.10 -12.22
C MET A 129 7.20 -5.60 -10.78
N ALA A 130 6.14 -5.40 -9.98
CA ALA A 130 6.10 -5.83 -8.59
C ALA A 130 6.26 -7.34 -8.43
N VAL A 131 5.52 -8.14 -9.20
CA VAL A 131 5.62 -9.60 -9.20
C VAL A 131 7.02 -10.06 -9.63
N GLY A 132 7.60 -9.40 -10.64
CA GLY A 132 8.95 -9.67 -11.14
C GLY A 132 10.07 -9.42 -10.11
N LEU A 133 9.81 -8.66 -9.04
CA LEU A 133 10.75 -8.50 -7.92
C LEU A 133 10.89 -9.77 -7.07
N ASN A 134 10.09 -10.82 -7.30
CA ASN A 134 10.24 -12.16 -6.72
C ASN A 134 10.41 -12.15 -5.19
N THR A 135 9.50 -11.52 -4.47
CA THR A 135 9.49 -11.43 -2.99
C THR A 135 9.23 -12.79 -2.32
N GLY A 136 8.66 -13.74 -3.05
CA GLY A 136 8.24 -15.04 -2.53
C GLY A 136 6.95 -15.00 -1.70
N VAL A 137 6.29 -13.84 -1.62
CA VAL A 137 4.99 -13.67 -0.94
C VAL A 137 4.00 -12.95 -1.87
N PRO A 138 2.67 -13.07 -1.66
CA PRO A 138 1.69 -12.47 -2.55
C PRO A 138 1.76 -10.94 -2.60
N TRP A 139 1.40 -10.41 -3.78
CA TRP A 139 1.18 -8.98 -4.01
C TRP A 139 -0.31 -8.66 -4.03
N VAL A 140 -0.66 -7.48 -3.54
CA VAL A 140 -2.02 -6.96 -3.52
C VAL A 140 -2.11 -5.57 -4.17
N MET A 141 -3.30 -5.21 -4.65
CA MET A 141 -3.68 -3.85 -5.05
C MET A 141 -5.06 -3.54 -4.46
N CYS A 142 -5.20 -2.45 -3.71
CA CYS A 142 -6.50 -2.05 -3.15
C CYS A 142 -7.30 -1.23 -4.17
N LYS A 143 -8.63 -1.44 -4.20
CA LYS A 143 -9.57 -0.84 -5.16
C LYS A 143 -9.07 -0.92 -6.62
N GLN A 144 -8.72 -2.13 -7.05
CA GLN A 144 -8.22 -2.40 -8.39
C GLN A 144 -8.94 -3.63 -8.98
N ASP A 145 -10.14 -3.44 -9.52
CA ASP A 145 -11.01 -4.56 -9.92
C ASP A 145 -10.39 -5.44 -11.02
N ASP A 146 -9.56 -4.89 -11.89
CA ASP A 146 -8.87 -5.60 -12.96
C ASP A 146 -7.41 -5.94 -12.65
N ALA A 147 -7.01 -6.00 -11.36
CA ALA A 147 -5.66 -6.40 -10.97
C ALA A 147 -5.28 -7.75 -11.63
N PRO A 148 -4.22 -7.79 -12.46
CA PRO A 148 -3.87 -9.00 -13.22
C PRO A 148 -3.30 -10.07 -12.30
N ASP A 149 -3.44 -11.33 -12.70
CA ASP A 149 -2.83 -12.43 -11.94
C ASP A 149 -1.29 -12.30 -11.92
N PRO A 150 -0.63 -12.71 -10.81
CA PRO A 150 -1.19 -13.31 -9.60
C PRO A 150 -1.63 -12.30 -8.51
N VAL A 151 -1.71 -11.00 -8.82
CA VAL A 151 -2.00 -9.95 -7.83
C VAL A 151 -3.43 -10.05 -7.30
N ILE A 152 -3.61 -9.90 -5.99
CA ILE A 152 -4.91 -9.96 -5.32
C ILE A 152 -5.51 -8.56 -5.24
N ASN A 153 -6.69 -8.34 -5.82
CA ASN A 153 -7.43 -7.11 -5.59
C ASN A 153 -8.10 -7.13 -4.22
N THR A 154 -8.10 -5.99 -3.52
CA THR A 154 -8.60 -5.89 -2.14
C THR A 154 -9.52 -4.69 -1.96
N CYS A 155 -10.31 -4.71 -0.88
CA CYS A 155 -11.29 -3.68 -0.59
C CYS A 155 -10.83 -2.72 0.53
N ASN A 156 -11.27 -1.46 0.43
CA ASN A 156 -11.09 -0.40 1.41
C ASN A 156 -12.43 0.27 1.67
N GLY A 157 -12.75 0.61 2.92
CA GLY A 157 -14.00 1.27 3.25
C GLY A 157 -14.42 1.13 4.70
N PHE A 158 -15.62 1.64 5.02
CA PHE A 158 -16.30 1.35 6.28
C PHE A 158 -16.86 -0.07 6.31
N TYR A 159 -17.27 -0.61 5.16
CA TYR A 159 -17.78 -1.96 4.96
C TYR A 159 -17.26 -2.56 3.66
N CYS A 160 -16.94 -3.85 3.67
CA CYS A 160 -16.47 -4.61 2.52
C CYS A 160 -17.11 -6.00 2.44
N ASP A 161 -18.22 -6.25 3.16
CA ASP A 161 -18.95 -7.51 3.15
C ASP A 161 -19.54 -7.84 1.76
N TRP A 162 -19.85 -6.83 0.96
CA TRP A 162 -20.28 -6.96 -0.44
C TRP A 162 -19.14 -7.33 -1.41
N PHE A 163 -17.88 -7.11 -1.02
CA PHE A 163 -16.74 -7.28 -1.92
C PHE A 163 -16.49 -8.75 -2.27
N SER A 164 -16.11 -9.00 -3.51
CA SER A 164 -15.54 -10.28 -3.96
C SER A 164 -14.29 -10.02 -4.79
N PRO A 165 -13.22 -10.82 -4.63
CA PRO A 165 -12.03 -10.66 -5.46
C PRO A 165 -12.34 -11.00 -6.91
N ASN A 166 -11.52 -10.49 -7.83
CA ASN A 166 -11.77 -10.55 -9.27
C ASN A 166 -11.61 -11.94 -9.90
N LYS A 167 -11.19 -12.94 -9.10
CA LYS A 167 -11.08 -14.35 -9.46
C LYS A 167 -11.49 -15.22 -8.27
N ALA A 168 -12.21 -16.31 -8.54
CA ALA A 168 -12.74 -17.19 -7.51
C ALA A 168 -11.69 -17.89 -6.62
N TYR A 169 -10.45 -18.06 -7.12
CA TYR A 169 -9.36 -18.66 -6.34
C TYR A 169 -8.57 -17.66 -5.50
N LYS A 170 -8.89 -16.36 -5.57
CA LYS A 170 -8.25 -15.32 -4.74
C LYS A 170 -8.99 -15.20 -3.41
N PRO A 171 -8.29 -14.96 -2.29
CA PRO A 171 -8.95 -14.73 -1.00
C PRO A 171 -9.63 -13.35 -0.96
N LYS A 172 -10.71 -13.23 -0.17
CA LYS A 172 -11.40 -11.98 0.09
C LYS A 172 -10.69 -11.20 1.21
N MET A 173 -10.11 -10.05 0.87
CA MET A 173 -9.26 -9.27 1.77
C MET A 173 -9.71 -7.81 1.89
N TRP A 174 -9.77 -7.29 3.11
CA TRP A 174 -10.11 -5.93 3.47
C TRP A 174 -8.88 -5.21 4.03
N THR A 175 -8.21 -4.42 3.20
CA THR A 175 -6.90 -3.82 3.52
C THR A 175 -7.01 -2.50 4.29
N GLU A 176 -8.16 -1.82 4.24
CA GLU A 176 -8.47 -0.66 5.08
C GLU A 176 -9.88 -0.70 5.63
N ALA A 177 -10.03 -1.24 6.83
CA ALA A 177 -11.24 -1.13 7.64
C ALA A 177 -11.19 0.17 8.43
N TRP A 178 -11.85 1.20 7.90
CA TRP A 178 -11.73 2.56 8.43
C TRP A 178 -12.28 2.67 9.85
N THR A 179 -11.43 2.97 10.83
CA THR A 179 -11.79 2.99 12.27
C THR A 179 -12.38 4.34 12.71
N GLY A 180 -12.51 5.28 11.80
CA GLY A 180 -12.87 6.67 12.03
C GLY A 180 -12.58 7.45 10.75
N TRP A 181 -12.14 8.70 10.90
CA TRP A 181 -11.67 9.50 9.79
C TRP A 181 -10.53 10.43 10.23
N PHE A 182 -9.74 10.92 9.28
CA PHE A 182 -8.73 11.92 9.58
C PHE A 182 -9.37 13.25 9.98
N THR A 183 -8.63 14.05 10.77
CA THR A 183 -9.06 15.39 11.17
C THR A 183 -8.45 16.43 10.23
N GLY A 184 -9.28 17.20 9.54
CA GLY A 184 -8.85 18.37 8.77
C GLY A 184 -8.75 19.61 9.65
N PHE A 185 -7.83 20.53 9.34
CA PHE A 185 -7.78 21.84 10.01
C PHE A 185 -9.10 22.58 9.84
N GLY A 186 -9.66 23.08 10.95
CA GLY A 186 -10.98 23.72 10.97
C GLY A 186 -12.17 22.75 10.92
N GLY A 187 -11.93 21.43 10.82
CA GLY A 187 -12.95 20.40 10.87
C GLY A 187 -13.17 19.81 12.27
N PRO A 188 -14.26 19.04 12.47
CA PRO A 188 -14.48 18.27 13.69
C PRO A 188 -13.51 17.10 13.78
N VAL A 189 -13.42 16.48 14.97
CA VAL A 189 -12.75 15.19 15.18
C VAL A 189 -13.76 14.06 14.92
N PRO A 190 -13.68 13.34 13.79
CA PRO A 190 -14.68 12.33 13.46
C PRO A 190 -14.41 11.04 14.25
N SER A 191 -15.47 10.38 14.71
CA SER A 191 -15.39 9.11 15.43
C SER A 191 -16.30 8.07 14.80
N ARG A 192 -15.89 6.79 14.85
CA ARG A 192 -16.74 5.65 14.48
C ARG A 192 -17.10 4.84 15.73
N PRO A 193 -18.39 4.47 15.94
CA PRO A 193 -18.78 3.60 17.05
C PRO A 193 -18.09 2.24 16.99
N VAL A 194 -17.74 1.69 18.16
CA VAL A 194 -17.06 0.38 18.25
C VAL A 194 -18.01 -0.74 17.84
N GLU A 195 -19.29 -0.60 18.16
CA GLU A 195 -20.36 -1.54 17.79
C GLU A 195 -20.51 -1.64 16.27
N ASP A 196 -20.42 -0.51 15.58
CA ASP A 196 -20.46 -0.46 14.12
C ASP A 196 -19.23 -1.12 13.49
N MET A 197 -18.04 -0.82 14.03
CA MET A 197 -16.79 -1.45 13.58
C MET A 197 -16.82 -2.98 13.77
N ALA A 198 -17.30 -3.44 14.93
CA ALA A 198 -17.45 -4.86 15.23
C ALA A 198 -18.48 -5.54 14.31
N TYR A 199 -19.61 -4.88 14.05
CA TYR A 199 -20.63 -5.36 13.11
C TYR A 199 -20.08 -5.49 11.69
N ALA A 200 -19.35 -4.48 11.21
CA ALA A 200 -18.76 -4.50 9.87
C ALA A 200 -17.74 -5.63 9.72
N VAL A 201 -16.90 -5.87 10.74
CA VAL A 201 -15.93 -6.98 10.77
C VAL A 201 -16.63 -8.32 10.78
N ALA A 202 -17.62 -8.52 11.65
CA ALA A 202 -18.40 -9.75 11.71
C ALA A 202 -19.09 -10.04 10.36
N SER A 203 -19.65 -8.99 9.73
CA SER A 203 -20.31 -9.07 8.42
C SER A 203 -19.34 -9.46 7.29
N PHE A 204 -18.11 -8.96 7.35
CA PHE A 204 -17.07 -9.35 6.41
C PHE A 204 -16.63 -10.81 6.60
N ILE A 205 -16.42 -11.25 7.85
CA ILE A 205 -15.99 -12.62 8.15
C ILE A 205 -17.07 -13.64 7.76
N GLN A 206 -18.34 -13.40 8.11
CA GLN A 206 -19.43 -14.33 7.81
C GLN A 206 -19.68 -14.53 6.30
N THR A 207 -19.22 -13.58 5.47
CA THR A 207 -19.31 -13.64 4.01
C THR A 207 -18.02 -14.13 3.35
N GLY A 208 -17.19 -14.88 4.10
CA GLY A 208 -15.95 -15.51 3.59
C GLY A 208 -14.71 -14.63 3.61
N GLY A 209 -14.75 -13.49 4.30
CA GLY A 209 -13.58 -12.63 4.49
C GLY A 209 -12.48 -13.31 5.31
N SER A 210 -11.23 -13.24 4.83
CA SER A 210 -10.10 -13.97 5.42
C SER A 210 -8.89 -13.11 5.81
N PHE A 211 -8.92 -11.81 5.49
CA PHE A 211 -7.92 -10.83 5.96
C PHE A 211 -8.60 -9.48 6.20
N ILE A 212 -8.34 -8.86 7.35
CA ILE A 212 -8.89 -7.56 7.75
C ILE A 212 -7.77 -6.74 8.39
N ASN A 213 -7.64 -5.49 7.99
CA ASN A 213 -6.69 -4.56 8.58
C ASN A 213 -7.38 -3.26 8.99
N TYR A 214 -7.31 -2.92 10.28
CA TYR A 214 -7.82 -1.67 10.82
C TYR A 214 -6.99 -0.48 10.34
N TYR A 215 -7.61 0.44 9.61
CA TYR A 215 -7.01 1.70 9.18
C TYR A 215 -7.69 2.86 9.94
N MET A 216 -7.18 3.32 11.07
CA MET A 216 -5.89 3.00 11.70
C MET A 216 -6.08 2.24 13.02
N TYR A 217 -5.23 1.23 13.24
CA TYR A 217 -5.05 0.63 14.56
C TYR A 217 -4.31 1.60 15.50
N HIS A 218 -3.29 2.28 14.99
CA HIS A 218 -2.66 3.44 15.62
C HIS A 218 -2.46 4.53 14.55
N GLY A 219 -3.14 5.67 14.69
CA GLY A 219 -3.03 6.77 13.72
C GLY A 219 -1.76 7.61 13.93
N GLY A 220 -1.42 7.91 15.18
CA GLY A 220 -0.20 8.66 15.53
C GLY A 220 -0.31 10.16 15.31
N THR A 221 0.77 10.76 14.79
CA THR A 221 0.90 12.22 14.65
C THR A 221 1.69 12.55 13.39
N ASN A 222 1.19 13.50 12.59
CA ASN A 222 1.91 14.08 11.47
C ASN A 222 2.94 15.08 11.99
N PHE A 223 4.13 14.57 12.36
CA PHE A 223 5.23 15.39 12.84
C PHE A 223 5.83 16.28 11.74
N GLY A 224 6.61 17.28 12.16
CA GLY A 224 7.61 17.98 11.34
C GLY A 224 8.94 17.24 11.33
#